data_AF-A0A1J5SKH8-F1
#
_entry.id   AF-A0A1J5SKH8-F1
#
_cell.length_a   1.000
_cell.length_b   1.000
_cell.length_c   1.000
_cell.angle_alpha   90.00
_cell.angle_beta   90.00
_cell.angle_gamma   90.00
#
_symmetry.space_group_name_H-M   'P 1'
#
loop_
_entity.id
_entity.type
_entity.pdbx_description
1 polymer ?
#
loop_
_entity_poly.entity_id
_entity_poly.type
_entity_poly.pdbx_seq_one_letter_code
_entity_poly.pdbx_strand_id
1 'polypeptide(L)'
;MKSATWIISLAPLLLGACAIASLNSDSRQDLVVGVKSFQEGDMATATLVLNHLLNHSRYDGLATKEDQVTAHKYLAFIHCISDEVTQCRSEFRKALEIDPQFKLKPEEAGHPKWGPVFSEEKARFAR
;
A
#
# COMPACT_ATOMS: atom_id res chain seq x y z
N MET A 1 75.73 6.01 4.22
CA MET A 1 74.69 5.53 5.15
C MET A 1 73.84 6.71 5.59
N LYS A 2 72.90 7.20 4.77
CA LYS A 2 72.05 8.35 5.12
C LYS A 2 70.66 8.22 4.49
N SER A 3 69.68 8.57 5.34
CA SER A 3 68.26 8.88 5.16
C SER A 3 67.30 7.76 4.73
N ALA A 4 66.59 7.24 5.73
CA ALA A 4 65.31 6.55 5.57
C ALA A 4 64.20 7.61 5.45
N THR A 5 63.57 7.67 4.28
CA THR A 5 62.42 8.52 3.97
C THR A 5 61.17 7.91 4.59
N TRP A 6 60.59 8.59 5.59
CA TRP A 6 59.31 8.22 6.19
C TRP A 6 58.17 8.67 5.27
N ILE A 7 57.51 7.69 4.62
CA ILE A 7 56.27 7.92 3.89
C ILE A 7 55.16 8.02 4.92
N ILE A 8 54.76 9.25 5.26
CA ILE A 8 53.52 9.52 5.97
C ILE A 8 52.40 9.37 4.95
N SER A 9 51.83 8.16 4.88
CA SER A 9 50.61 7.90 4.12
C SER A 9 49.46 8.68 4.74
N LEU A 10 49.13 9.80 4.12
CA LEU A 10 47.93 10.57 4.39
C LEU A 10 46.73 9.75 3.89
N ALA A 11 46.18 8.90 4.76
CA ALA A 11 44.93 8.22 4.49
C ALA A 11 43.82 9.28 4.36
N PRO A 12 43.12 9.38 3.21
CA PRO A 12 41.98 10.28 3.12
C PRO A 12 40.88 9.70 3.99
N LEU A 13 40.49 10.45 5.03
CA LEU A 13 39.22 10.26 5.72
C LEU A 13 38.10 10.49 4.68
N LEU A 14 37.70 9.40 4.03
CA LEU A 14 36.46 9.34 3.29
C LEU A 14 35.33 9.46 4.31
N LEU A 15 34.88 10.71 4.53
CA LEU A 15 33.54 10.97 5.05
C LEU A 15 32.55 10.38 4.04
N GLY A 16 32.21 9.12 4.24
CA GLY A 16 31.07 8.48 3.59
C GLY A 16 29.82 9.23 4.02
N ALA A 17 29.32 10.09 3.14
CA ALA A 17 27.99 10.63 3.27
C ALA A 17 27.03 9.43 3.24
N CYS A 18 26.48 9.09 4.39
CA CYS A 18 25.30 8.25 4.48
C CYS A 18 24.22 8.98 3.68
N ALA A 19 23.99 8.56 2.43
CA ALA A 19 22.78 8.89 1.73
C ALA A 19 21.66 8.17 2.50
N ILE A 20 21.16 8.83 3.55
CA ILE A 20 19.84 8.51 4.09
C ILE A 20 18.90 8.96 2.98
N ALA A 21 18.70 8.07 1.99
CA ALA A 21 17.55 8.18 1.13
C ALA A 21 16.37 8.21 2.10
N SER A 22 15.76 9.39 2.23
CA SER A 22 14.61 9.58 3.07
C SER A 22 13.58 8.57 2.56
N LEU A 23 13.38 7.49 3.30
CA LEU A 23 12.21 6.63 3.19
C LEU A 23 11.03 7.44 3.73
N ASN A 24 10.77 8.62 3.15
CA ASN A 24 9.42 9.13 3.13
C ASN A 24 8.74 8.24 2.11
N SER A 25 8.15 7.13 2.57
CA SER A 25 7.10 6.48 1.82
C SER A 25 6.00 7.53 1.64
N ASP A 26 6.00 8.17 0.47
CA ASP A 26 4.86 8.97 0.03
C ASP A 26 3.66 8.00 0.06
N SER A 27 2.60 8.32 0.80
CA SER A 27 1.40 7.48 0.85
C SER A 27 0.85 7.19 -0.56
N ARG A 28 1.09 8.10 -1.52
CA ARG A 28 0.77 7.87 -2.93
C ARG A 28 1.64 6.78 -3.56
N GLN A 29 2.91 6.71 -3.19
CA GLN A 29 3.82 5.64 -3.62
C GLN A 29 3.38 4.29 -3.06
N ASP A 30 2.92 4.23 -1.81
CA ASP A 30 2.40 2.99 -1.22
C ASP A 30 1.20 2.46 -2.00
N LEU A 31 0.31 3.33 -2.47
CA LEU A 31 -0.82 2.91 -3.32
C LEU A 31 -0.32 2.29 -4.63
N VAL A 32 0.62 2.97 -5.31
CA VAL A 32 1.18 2.50 -6.57
C VAL A 32 1.85 1.13 -6.41
N VAL A 33 2.67 0.97 -5.36
CA VAL A 33 3.33 -0.30 -5.05
C VAL A 33 2.29 -1.36 -4.72
N GLY A 34 1.32 -1.07 -3.87
CA GLY A 34 0.32 -2.03 -3.42
C GLY A 34 -0.55 -2.57 -4.56
N VAL A 35 -1.02 -1.68 -5.43
CA VAL A 35 -1.82 -2.06 -6.61
C VAL A 35 -1.00 -2.90 -7.57
N LYS A 36 0.26 -2.52 -7.83
CA LYS A 36 1.15 -3.27 -8.70
C LYS A 36 1.44 -4.67 -8.13
N SER A 37 1.79 -4.76 -6.85
CA SER A 37 2.05 -6.05 -6.18
C SER A 37 0.84 -6.99 -6.24
N PHE A 38 -0.38 -6.47 -6.06
CA PHE A 38 -1.61 -7.27 -6.23
C PHE A 38 -1.73 -7.83 -7.65
N GLN A 39 -1.48 -7.00 -8.67
CA GLN A 39 -1.54 -7.41 -10.07
C GLN A 39 -0.47 -8.46 -10.43
N GLU A 40 0.68 -8.38 -9.78
CA GLU A 40 1.80 -9.32 -9.96
C GLU A 40 1.67 -10.60 -9.12
N GLY A 41 0.65 -10.70 -8.26
CA GLY A 41 0.44 -11.87 -7.39
C GLY A 41 1.14 -11.82 -6.04
N ASP A 42 1.90 -10.75 -5.75
CA ASP A 42 2.57 -10.55 -4.46
C ASP A 42 1.58 -9.95 -3.43
N MET A 43 0.72 -10.82 -2.92
CA MET A 43 -0.32 -10.46 -1.97
C MET A 43 0.25 -10.00 -0.62
N ALA A 44 1.43 -10.49 -0.24
CA ALA A 44 2.08 -10.13 1.01
C ALA A 44 2.55 -8.67 0.98
N THR A 45 3.27 -8.28 -0.08
CA THR A 45 3.70 -6.89 -0.26
C THR A 45 2.51 -5.97 -0.45
N ALA A 46 1.52 -6.37 -1.26
CA ALA A 46 0.31 -5.58 -1.47
C ALA A 46 -0.41 -5.26 -0.16
N THR A 47 -0.64 -6.29 0.67
CA THR A 47 -1.29 -6.13 1.98
C THR A 47 -0.49 -5.20 2.89
N LEU A 48 0.83 -5.35 2.94
CA LEU A 48 1.69 -4.57 3.82
C LEU A 48 1.62 -3.08 3.49
N VAL A 49 1.85 -2.70 2.22
CA VAL A 49 1.94 -1.28 1.84
C VAL A 49 0.57 -0.59 1.81
N LEU A 50 -0.51 -1.31 1.44
CA LEU A 50 -1.85 -0.74 1.49
C LEU A 50 -2.31 -0.46 2.93
N ASN A 51 -1.95 -1.34 3.88
CA ASN A 51 -2.20 -1.07 5.30
C ASN A 51 -1.33 0.07 5.83
N HIS A 52 -0.07 0.18 5.38
CA HIS A 52 0.79 1.31 5.73
C HIS A 52 0.13 2.64 5.29
N LEU A 53 -0.32 2.73 4.03
CA LEU A 53 -1.07 3.89 3.52
C LEU A 53 -2.25 4.26 4.43
N LEU A 54 -3.11 3.28 4.74
CA LEU A 54 -4.32 3.52 5.55
C LEU A 54 -4.04 3.90 7.00
N ASN A 55 -2.94 3.40 7.57
CA ASN A 55 -2.54 3.73 8.93
C ASN A 55 -1.98 5.15 9.02
N HIS A 56 -1.19 5.57 8.03
CA HIS A 56 -0.55 6.88 8.02
C HIS A 56 -1.50 8.00 7.56
N SER A 57 -2.40 7.71 6.62
CA SER A 57 -3.37 8.69 6.07
C SER A 57 -4.23 9.38 7.13
N ARG A 58 -4.50 8.69 8.26
CA ARG A 58 -5.25 9.24 9.39
C ARG A 58 -4.51 10.38 10.10
N TYR A 59 -3.18 10.43 10.00
CA TYR A 59 -2.34 11.35 10.76
C TYR A 59 -1.74 12.46 9.89
N ASP A 60 -1.22 12.11 8.72
CA ASP A 60 -0.53 13.06 7.84
C ASP A 60 -1.47 13.72 6.81
N GLY A 61 -2.63 13.11 6.54
CA GLY A 61 -3.60 13.59 5.55
C GLY A 61 -3.08 13.55 4.10
N LEU A 62 -2.01 12.81 3.81
CA LEU A 62 -1.38 12.80 2.49
C LEU A 62 -2.16 11.96 1.47
N ALA A 63 -2.78 10.88 1.91
CA ALA A 63 -3.63 10.05 1.04
C ALA A 63 -5.02 10.68 0.90
N THR A 64 -5.47 10.86 -0.34
CA THR A 64 -6.82 11.35 -0.65
C THR A 64 -7.89 10.33 -0.22
N LYS A 65 -9.16 10.75 -0.19
CA LYS A 65 -10.26 9.81 0.07
C LYS A 65 -10.30 8.72 -1.00
N GLU A 66 -10.05 9.08 -2.25
CA GLU A 66 -9.98 8.19 -3.40
C GLU A 66 -8.85 7.17 -3.25
N ASP A 67 -7.69 7.58 -2.74
CA ASP A 67 -6.56 6.68 -2.46
C ASP A 67 -6.94 5.66 -1.37
N GLN A 68 -7.59 6.11 -0.30
CA GLN A 68 -8.04 5.25 0.79
C GLN A 68 -9.13 4.26 0.36
N VAL A 69 -10.12 4.72 -0.43
CA VAL A 69 -11.13 3.86 -1.04
C VAL A 69 -10.48 2.80 -1.93
N THR A 70 -9.49 3.21 -2.74
CA THR A 70 -8.75 2.29 -3.60
C THR A 70 -7.97 1.26 -2.78
N ALA A 71 -7.31 1.67 -1.70
CA ALA A 71 -6.57 0.76 -0.83
C ALA A 71 -7.50 -0.28 -0.16
N HIS A 72 -8.62 0.17 0.41
CA HIS A 72 -9.63 -0.72 0.96
C HIS A 72 -10.21 -1.68 -0.10
N LYS A 73 -10.46 -1.22 -1.33
CA LYS A 73 -10.92 -2.08 -2.44
C LYS A 73 -9.94 -3.24 -2.69
N TYR A 74 -8.64 -2.95 -2.82
CA TYR A 74 -7.64 -3.99 -3.09
C TYR A 74 -7.43 -4.92 -1.90
N LEU A 75 -7.47 -4.42 -0.66
CA LEU A 75 -7.46 -5.28 0.53
C LEU A 75 -8.69 -6.20 0.57
N ALA A 76 -9.87 -5.71 0.20
CA ALA A 76 -11.06 -6.54 0.04
C ALA A 76 -10.84 -7.65 -0.98
N PHE A 77 -10.28 -7.33 -2.15
CA PHE A 77 -9.96 -8.33 -3.17
C PHE A 77 -9.02 -9.42 -2.64
N ILE A 78 -7.95 -9.02 -1.94
CA ILE A 78 -6.99 -9.94 -1.31
C ILE A 78 -7.70 -10.88 -0.33
N HIS A 79 -8.50 -10.35 0.60
CA HIS A 79 -9.23 -11.18 1.55
C HIS A 79 -10.23 -12.12 0.87
N CYS A 80 -10.91 -11.65 -0.18
CA CYS A 80 -11.87 -12.47 -0.91
C CYS A 80 -11.21 -13.65 -1.66
N ILE A 81 -10.02 -13.46 -2.25
CA ILE A 81 -9.30 -14.57 -2.90
C ILE A 81 -8.64 -15.51 -1.89
N SER A 82 -8.36 -15.05 -0.68
CA SER A 82 -7.88 -15.85 0.45
C SER A 82 -8.99 -16.57 1.23
N ASP A 83 -10.23 -16.51 0.76
CA ASP A 83 -11.43 -17.08 1.42
C ASP A 83 -11.72 -16.51 2.84
N GLU A 84 -11.22 -15.30 3.12
CA GLU A 84 -11.42 -14.54 4.35
C GLU A 84 -12.64 -13.60 4.24
N VAL A 85 -13.82 -14.19 4.06
CA VAL A 85 -15.04 -13.45 3.66
C VAL A 85 -15.43 -12.34 4.65
N THR A 86 -15.21 -12.54 5.95
CA THR A 86 -15.52 -11.53 6.97
C THR A 86 -14.67 -10.28 6.82
N GLN A 87 -13.36 -10.45 6.59
CA GLN A 87 -12.42 -9.37 6.33
C GLN A 87 -12.72 -8.71 4.98
N CYS A 88 -13.02 -9.50 3.95
CA CYS A 88 -13.42 -8.97 2.65
C CYS A 88 -14.63 -8.03 2.74
N ARG A 89 -15.70 -8.44 3.43
CA ARG A 89 -16.86 -7.56 3.67
C ARG A 89 -16.49 -6.31 4.45
N SER A 90 -15.68 -6.46 5.50
CA SER A 90 -15.23 -5.33 6.33
C SER A 90 -14.48 -4.28 5.51
N GLU A 91 -13.57 -4.70 4.62
CA GLU A 91 -12.82 -3.75 3.78
C GLU A 91 -13.73 -3.03 2.76
N PHE A 92 -14.69 -3.73 2.14
CA PHE A 92 -15.68 -3.07 1.27
C PHE A 92 -16.55 -2.09 2.04
N ARG A 93 -16.95 -2.44 3.27
CA ARG A 93 -17.73 -1.54 4.13
C ARG A 93 -16.94 -0.25 4.42
N LYS A 94 -15.66 -0.36 4.79
CA LYS A 94 -14.80 0.80 5.05
C LYS A 94 -14.66 1.69 3.81
N ALA A 95 -14.53 1.09 2.62
CA ALA A 95 -14.53 1.85 1.37
C ALA A 95 -15.85 2.64 1.19
N LEU A 96 -17.01 2.03 1.45
CA LEU A 96 -18.33 2.68 1.36
C LEU A 96 -18.56 3.75 2.45
N GLU A 97 -17.97 3.57 3.64
CA GLU A 97 -18.00 4.57 4.71
C GLU A 97 -17.23 5.85 4.32
N ILE A 98 -16.18 5.72 3.51
CA ILE A 98 -15.41 6.86 2.98
C ILE A 98 -16.11 7.49 1.77
N ASP A 99 -16.56 6.67 0.82
CA ASP A 99 -17.32 7.09 -0.36
C ASP A 99 -18.58 6.23 -0.55
N PRO A 100 -19.76 6.71 -0.09
CA PRO A 100 -21.04 6.03 -0.30
C PRO A 100 -21.41 5.79 -1.77
N GLN A 101 -20.83 6.53 -2.71
CA GLN A 101 -21.07 6.38 -4.14
C GLN A 101 -20.14 5.36 -4.80
N PHE A 102 -19.14 4.85 -4.08
CA PHE A 102 -18.13 3.92 -4.58
C PHE A 102 -18.76 2.74 -5.33
N LYS A 103 -18.21 2.45 -6.50
CA LYS A 103 -18.61 1.35 -7.39
C LYS A 103 -17.36 0.65 -7.89
N LEU A 104 -17.41 -0.68 -7.92
CA LEU A 104 -16.49 -1.47 -8.72
C LEU A 104 -16.69 -1.17 -10.20
N LYS A 105 -15.59 -1.22 -10.97
CA LYS A 105 -15.68 -1.18 -12.44
C LYS A 105 -16.43 -2.41 -12.95
N PRO A 106 -17.04 -2.37 -14.16
CA PRO A 106 -17.78 -3.51 -14.70
C PRO A 106 -16.97 -4.81 -14.71
N GLU A 107 -15.68 -4.73 -15.04
CA GLU A 107 -14.78 -5.88 -15.11
C GLU A 107 -14.48 -6.46 -13.72
N GLU A 108 -14.42 -5.59 -12.71
CA GLU A 108 -14.21 -5.97 -11.32
C GLU A 108 -15.49 -6.57 -10.71
N ALA A 109 -16.66 -5.97 -11.00
CA ALA A 109 -17.94 -6.39 -10.45
C ALA A 109 -18.37 -7.80 -10.90
N GLY A 110 -17.91 -8.23 -12.08
CA GLY A 110 -18.18 -9.58 -12.61
C GLY A 110 -17.35 -10.70 -11.99
N HIS A 111 -16.39 -10.40 -11.12
CA HIS A 111 -15.48 -11.41 -10.58
C HIS A 111 -16.19 -12.35 -9.58
N PRO A 112 -16.05 -13.68 -9.70
CA PRO A 112 -16.83 -14.63 -8.91
C PRO A 112 -16.53 -14.60 -7.40
N LYS A 113 -15.30 -14.22 -7.01
CA LYS A 113 -14.89 -14.23 -5.58
C LYS A 113 -15.34 -13.00 -4.80
N TRP A 114 -15.35 -11.81 -5.41
CA TRP A 114 -15.61 -10.55 -4.69
C TRP A 114 -16.83 -9.78 -5.20
N GLY A 115 -17.27 -10.01 -6.44
CA GLY A 115 -18.45 -9.34 -7.02
C GLY A 115 -19.72 -9.52 -6.18
N PRO A 116 -20.10 -10.77 -5.82
CA PRO A 116 -21.23 -11.02 -4.93
C PRO A 116 -21.09 -10.35 -3.56
N VAL A 117 -19.89 -10.43 -2.97
CA VAL A 117 -19.61 -9.86 -1.64
C VAL A 117 -19.76 -8.34 -1.64
N PHE A 118 -19.24 -7.65 -2.66
CA PHE A 118 -19.40 -6.21 -2.80
C PHE A 118 -20.86 -5.82 -3.03
N SER A 119 -21.58 -6.55 -3.89
CA SER A 119 -23.00 -6.29 -4.19
C SER A 119 -23.85 -6.40 -2.91
N GLU A 120 -23.64 -7.45 -2.13
CA GLU A 120 -24.31 -7.65 -0.85
C GLU A 120 -23.97 -6.54 0.15
N GLU A 121 -22.69 -6.21 0.33
CA GLU A 121 -22.29 -5.18 1.30
C GLU A 121 -22.82 -3.80 0.89
N LYS A 122 -22.82 -3.47 -0.40
CA LYS A 122 -23.40 -2.23 -0.90
C LYS A 122 -24.91 -2.15 -0.65
N ALA A 123 -25.64 -3.25 -0.87
CA ALA A 123 -27.05 -3.33 -0.54
C ALA A 123 -27.30 -3.23 0.97
N ARG A 124 -26.41 -3.79 1.81
CA ARG A 124 -26.47 -3.65 3.27
C ARG A 124 -26.22 -2.23 3.73
N PHE A 125 -25.26 -1.53 3.13
CA PHE A 125 -24.88 -0.17 3.48
C PHE A 125 -25.94 0.87 3.09
N ALA A 126 -26.68 0.62 2.00
CA ALA A 126 -27.72 1.52 1.51
C ALA A 126 -29.07 1.45 2.28
N ARG A 127 -29.19 0.54 3.26
CA ARG A 127 -30.38 0.39 4.11
C ARG A 127 -30.24 1.18 5.39
#